data_AF-A0A358XTC1-F1
#
_entry.id   AF-A0A358XTC1-F1
#
_cell.length_a   1.000
_cell.length_b   1.000
_cell.length_c   1.000
_cell.angle_alpha   90.00
_cell.angle_beta   90.00
_cell.angle_gamma   90.00
#
_symmetry.space_group_name_H-M   'P 1'
#
loop_
_entity.id
_entity.type
_entity.pdbx_description
1 polymer ?
#
loop_
_entity_poly.entity_id
_entity_poly.type
_entity_poly.pdbx_seq_one_letter_code
_entity_poly.pdbx_strand_id
1 'polypeptide(L)'
;MRIIQKLSTYLNEKFDGLVLIGLLLVMIFYSAGFMLFNQYIALFYGLFSGLILVLFFKNWRTEYFINRSGLGLLTFVIVLEFAFLLYDQVHLKDDWYFLPWAVLLGGAVMVTISMLIGLKKIIIPKALSKFFYISAIFLFSTVYSYGLLSLINIFNARQVVKWERAEVGLPSWVITFGGNYNDAIFENREWGTRWMNLFFLKWEGDFPHPPTTAEIKVFEGNLGQHYMLKTYDEDEKNDARQID
;
A
#
# COMPACT_ATOMS: atom_id res chain seq x y z
N MET A 1 -17.32 23.70 20.56
CA MET A 1 -17.97 24.03 19.27
C MET A 1 -17.10 24.94 18.38
N ARG A 2 -16.59 26.09 18.86
CA ARG A 2 -15.80 27.07 18.07
C ARG A 2 -14.48 26.52 17.49
N ILE A 3 -13.77 25.66 18.23
CA ILE A 3 -12.50 25.06 17.80
C ILE A 3 -12.73 24.01 16.70
N ILE A 4 -13.72 23.12 16.88
CA ILE A 4 -14.08 22.09 15.89
C ILE A 4 -14.55 22.74 14.58
N GLN A 5 -15.34 23.82 14.65
CA GLN A 5 -15.71 24.59 13.46
C GLN A 5 -14.50 25.27 12.79
N LYS A 6 -13.61 25.92 13.56
CA LYS A 6 -12.38 26.51 13.01
C LYS A 6 -11.47 25.47 12.36
N LEU A 7 -11.31 24.30 12.97
CA LEU A 7 -10.53 23.18 12.44
C LEU A 7 -11.17 22.65 11.14
N SER A 8 -12.50 22.55 11.11
CA SER A 8 -13.26 22.13 9.93
C SER A 8 -13.08 23.08 8.75
N THR A 9 -13.12 24.40 8.99
CA THR A 9 -12.92 25.41 7.94
C THR A 9 -11.47 25.44 7.45
N TYR A 10 -10.51 25.41 8.40
CA TYR A 10 -9.07 25.38 8.09
C TYR A 10 -8.67 24.17 7.23
N LEU A 11 -9.19 22.98 7.56
CA LEU A 11 -8.91 21.75 6.80
C LEU A 11 -9.51 21.76 5.39
N ASN A 12 -10.63 22.47 5.18
CA ASN A 12 -11.23 22.60 3.85
C ASN A 12 -10.40 23.55 2.97
N GLU A 13 -9.92 24.66 3.53
CA GLU A 13 -9.07 25.64 2.82
C GLU A 13 -7.69 25.08 2.45
N LYS A 14 -7.19 24.10 3.22
CA LYS A 14 -5.88 23.48 3.01
C LYS A 14 -5.92 22.14 2.29
N PHE A 15 -7.10 21.64 1.91
CA PHE A 15 -7.25 20.31 1.30
C PHE A 15 -6.42 20.15 0.02
N ASP A 16 -6.44 21.14 -0.87
CA ASP A 16 -5.59 21.14 -2.07
C ASP A 16 -4.10 20.99 -1.76
N GLY A 17 -3.63 21.72 -0.74
CA GLY A 17 -2.23 21.66 -0.30
C GLY A 17 -1.86 20.29 0.25
N LEU A 18 -2.77 19.65 0.99
CA LEU A 18 -2.59 18.28 1.47
C LEU A 18 -2.56 17.26 0.31
N VAL A 19 -3.41 17.41 -0.69
CA VAL A 19 -3.38 16.58 -1.90
C VAL A 19 -2.04 16.75 -2.63
N LEU A 20 -1.55 17.99 -2.77
CA LEU A 20 -0.26 18.26 -3.40
C LEU A 20 0.91 17.64 -2.62
N ILE A 21 0.93 17.75 -1.29
CA ILE A 21 1.90 17.07 -0.44
C ILE A 21 1.79 15.54 -0.63
N GLY A 22 0.58 15.00 -0.71
CA GLY A 22 0.37 13.59 -0.96
C GLY A 22 0.93 13.12 -2.30
N LEU A 23 0.78 13.90 -3.36
CA LEU A 23 1.37 13.58 -4.66
C LEU A 23 2.90 13.63 -4.65
N LEU A 24 3.49 14.56 -3.91
CA LEU A 24 4.94 14.57 -3.69
C LEU A 24 5.40 13.28 -2.99
N LEU A 25 4.66 12.85 -1.97
CA LEU A 25 4.94 11.59 -1.28
C LEU A 25 4.78 10.38 -2.22
N VAL A 26 3.74 10.35 -3.07
CA VAL A 26 3.58 9.31 -4.10
C VAL A 26 4.82 9.24 -4.99
N MET A 27 5.31 10.38 -5.51
CA MET A 27 6.50 10.38 -6.36
C MET A 27 7.74 9.90 -5.62
N ILE A 28 7.89 10.25 -4.34
CA ILE A 28 9.01 9.79 -3.50
C ILE A 28 8.92 8.28 -3.28
N PHE A 29 7.77 7.73 -2.89
CA PHE A 29 7.60 6.30 -2.68
C PHE A 29 7.71 5.49 -3.96
N TYR A 30 7.17 5.99 -5.07
CA TYR A 30 7.33 5.35 -6.36
C TYR A 30 8.81 5.29 -6.80
N SER A 31 9.59 6.36 -6.51
CA SER A 31 10.99 6.45 -6.95
C SER A 31 11.98 5.80 -5.99
N ALA A 32 11.70 5.78 -4.69
CA ALA A 32 12.65 5.38 -3.64
C ALA A 32 12.02 4.43 -2.61
N GLY A 33 10.87 3.85 -2.91
CA GLY A 33 10.07 3.05 -1.98
C GLY A 33 10.84 1.92 -1.31
N PHE A 34 11.70 1.22 -2.05
CA PHE A 34 12.52 0.13 -1.52
C PHE A 34 13.63 0.59 -0.55
N MET A 35 14.16 1.82 -0.67
CA MET A 35 15.11 2.40 0.31
C MET A 35 14.40 2.96 1.55
N LEU A 36 13.16 3.42 1.37
CA LEU A 36 12.42 4.14 2.39
C LEU A 36 11.39 3.26 3.11
N PHE A 37 11.20 2.01 2.67
CA PHE A 37 10.17 1.16 3.25
C PHE A 37 10.56 0.75 4.66
N ASN A 38 9.74 1.17 5.61
CA ASN A 38 9.69 0.66 6.97
C ASN A 38 8.23 0.71 7.41
N GLN A 39 7.80 -0.22 8.25
CA GLN A 39 6.46 -0.30 8.81
C GLN A 39 6.00 1.02 9.47
N TYR A 40 6.90 1.77 10.10
CA TYR A 40 6.58 3.10 10.68
C TYR A 40 6.29 4.14 9.62
N ILE A 41 7.02 4.12 8.50
CA ILE A 41 6.82 5.02 7.37
C ILE A 41 5.52 4.65 6.64
N ALA A 42 5.27 3.35 6.44
CA ALA A 42 4.01 2.86 5.90
C ALA A 42 2.82 3.22 6.79
N LEU A 43 2.97 3.16 8.13
CA LEU A 43 1.95 3.62 9.07
C LEU A 43 1.69 5.12 8.95
N PHE A 44 2.74 5.94 8.92
CA PHE A 44 2.60 7.38 8.73
C PHE A 44 1.87 7.70 7.42
N TYR A 45 2.25 7.05 6.33
CA TYR A 45 1.62 7.25 5.02
C TYR A 45 0.17 6.73 4.98
N GLY A 46 -0.12 5.60 5.65
CA GLY A 46 -1.47 5.07 5.82
C GLY A 46 -2.39 6.00 6.62
N LEU A 47 -1.88 6.62 7.69
CA LEU A 47 -2.64 7.62 8.45
C LEU A 47 -2.87 8.89 7.62
N PHE A 48 -1.86 9.33 6.87
CA PHE A 48 -1.94 10.50 6.02
C PHE A 48 -2.93 10.32 4.86
N SER A 49 -2.85 9.20 4.14
CA SER A 49 -3.78 8.85 3.05
C SER A 49 -5.22 8.67 3.57
N GLY A 50 -5.39 8.07 4.75
CA GLY A 50 -6.69 7.98 5.43
C GLY A 50 -7.28 9.35 5.78
N LEU A 51 -6.47 10.28 6.27
CA LEU A 51 -6.89 11.66 6.53
C LEU A 51 -7.35 12.36 5.23
N ILE A 52 -6.57 12.24 4.16
CA ILE A 52 -6.93 12.80 2.84
C ILE A 52 -8.25 12.21 2.36
N LEU A 53 -8.46 10.91 2.50
CA LEU A 53 -9.69 10.23 2.11
C LEU A 53 -10.91 10.76 2.87
N VAL A 54 -10.80 10.93 4.20
CA VAL A 54 -11.86 11.50 5.03
C VAL A 54 -12.18 12.93 4.61
N LEU A 55 -11.16 13.75 4.37
CA LEU A 55 -11.31 15.14 3.93
C LEU A 55 -11.92 15.22 2.53
N PHE A 56 -11.54 14.33 1.62
CA PHE A 56 -12.10 14.22 0.29
C PHE A 56 -13.60 13.94 0.34
N PHE A 57 -14.05 12.93 1.08
CA PHE A 57 -15.49 12.64 1.18
C PHE A 57 -16.29 13.75 1.87
N LYS A 58 -15.68 14.44 2.83
CA LYS A 58 -16.27 15.62 3.47
C LYS A 58 -16.44 16.76 2.45
N ASN A 59 -15.39 17.08 1.69
CA ASN A 59 -15.38 18.19 0.73
C ASN A 59 -16.21 17.90 -0.53
N TRP A 60 -16.29 16.64 -0.97
CA TRP A 60 -17.10 16.22 -2.12
C TRP A 60 -18.58 16.67 -1.97
N ARG A 61 -19.09 16.79 -0.75
CA ARG A 61 -20.47 17.21 -0.49
C ARG A 61 -20.72 18.71 -0.67
N THR A 62 -19.69 19.50 -0.92
CA THR A 62 -19.79 20.96 -1.07
C THR A 62 -19.77 21.37 -2.54
N GLU A 63 -20.49 22.45 -2.90
CA GLU A 63 -20.51 22.98 -4.27
C GLU A 63 -19.10 23.36 -4.78
N TYR A 64 -18.21 23.72 -3.86
CA TYR A 64 -16.79 24.00 -4.12
C TYR A 64 -16.06 22.84 -4.82
N PHE A 65 -16.47 21.60 -4.55
CA PHE A 65 -15.81 20.40 -5.08
C PHE A 65 -16.27 20.03 -6.50
N ILE A 66 -17.48 20.41 -6.90
CA ILE A 66 -17.99 20.14 -8.26
C ILE A 66 -17.07 20.77 -9.32
N ASN A 67 -16.51 21.94 -9.02
CA ASN A 67 -15.57 22.64 -9.89
C ASN A 67 -14.12 22.12 -9.81
N ARG A 68 -13.84 21.10 -8.99
CA ARG A 68 -12.49 20.56 -8.72
C ARG A 68 -12.44 19.03 -8.78
N SER A 69 -13.22 18.43 -9.69
CA SER A 69 -13.29 16.98 -9.91
C SER A 69 -11.92 16.30 -10.06
N GLY A 70 -10.91 16.99 -10.61
CA GLY A 70 -9.53 16.51 -10.71
C GLY A 70 -8.91 16.10 -9.36
N LEU A 71 -9.30 16.72 -8.24
CA LEU A 71 -8.81 16.34 -6.91
C LEU A 71 -9.25 14.93 -6.50
N GLY A 72 -10.36 14.41 -7.05
CA GLY A 72 -10.80 13.05 -6.77
C GLY A 72 -9.87 12.00 -7.35
N LEU A 73 -9.42 12.20 -8.60
CA LEU A 73 -8.42 11.32 -9.21
C LEU A 73 -7.11 11.34 -8.42
N LEU A 74 -6.63 12.53 -8.03
CA LEU A 74 -5.40 12.66 -7.25
C LEU A 74 -5.51 12.01 -5.87
N THR A 75 -6.66 12.14 -5.21
CA THR A 75 -6.93 11.42 -3.96
C THR A 75 -6.92 9.91 -4.18
N PHE A 76 -7.46 9.43 -5.29
CA PHE A 76 -7.45 8.00 -5.62
C PHE A 76 -6.03 7.50 -5.80
N VAL A 77 -5.19 8.22 -6.53
CA VAL A 77 -3.77 7.88 -6.74
C VAL A 77 -3.03 7.78 -5.40
N ILE A 78 -3.26 8.71 -4.47
CA ILE A 78 -2.62 8.67 -3.13
C ILE A 78 -3.04 7.42 -2.35
N VAL A 79 -4.34 7.09 -2.34
CA VAL A 79 -4.86 5.91 -1.64
C VAL A 79 -4.40 4.61 -2.30
N LEU A 80 -4.39 4.58 -3.63
CA LEU A 80 -3.91 3.45 -4.41
C LEU A 80 -2.42 3.20 -4.17
N GLU A 81 -1.61 4.26 -4.14
CA GLU A 81 -0.17 4.15 -3.86
C GLU A 81 0.08 3.56 -2.47
N PHE A 82 -0.72 3.91 -1.46
CA PHE A 82 -0.57 3.30 -0.13
C PHE A 82 -0.82 1.78 -0.17
N ALA A 83 -1.87 1.34 -0.87
CA ALA A 83 -2.15 -0.08 -1.05
C ALA A 83 -1.06 -0.77 -1.90
N PHE A 84 -0.61 -0.12 -2.97
CA PHE A 84 0.42 -0.62 -3.87
C PHE A 84 1.77 -0.75 -3.18
N LEU A 85 2.19 0.24 -2.38
CA LEU A 85 3.42 0.19 -1.59
C LEU A 85 3.46 -1.06 -0.72
N LEU A 86 2.36 -1.41 -0.06
CA LEU A 86 2.29 -2.61 0.77
C LEU A 86 2.22 -3.89 -0.04
N TYR A 87 1.49 -3.91 -1.16
CA TYR A 87 1.47 -5.04 -2.09
C TYR A 87 2.87 -5.33 -2.67
N ASP A 88 3.62 -4.29 -3.05
CA ASP A 88 4.93 -4.43 -3.68
C ASP A 88 6.02 -4.77 -2.66
N GLN A 89 6.03 -4.12 -1.50
CA GLN A 89 7.10 -4.27 -0.51
C GLN A 89 6.92 -5.46 0.44
N VAL A 90 5.70 -6.02 0.52
CA VAL A 90 5.35 -7.14 1.40
C VAL A 90 4.72 -8.24 0.58
N HIS A 91 5.45 -9.34 0.43
CA HIS A 91 4.95 -10.54 -0.23
C HIS A 91 4.18 -11.39 0.77
N LEU A 92 2.89 -11.58 0.53
CA LEU A 92 2.10 -12.58 1.25
C LEU A 92 2.15 -13.90 0.48
N LYS A 93 1.86 -15.00 1.16
CA LYS A 93 1.75 -16.30 0.48
C LYS A 93 0.65 -16.28 -0.60
N ASP A 94 -0.47 -15.64 -0.27
CA ASP A 94 -1.52 -15.24 -1.20
C ASP A 94 -1.70 -13.72 -1.12
N ASP A 95 -1.22 -12.98 -2.12
CA ASP A 95 -1.31 -11.52 -2.12
C ASP A 95 -2.77 -11.03 -2.16
N TRP A 96 -3.70 -11.85 -2.64
CA TRP A 96 -5.11 -11.50 -2.71
C TRP A 96 -5.87 -11.82 -1.44
N TYR A 97 -5.22 -12.41 -0.42
CA TYR A 97 -5.88 -12.87 0.81
C TYR A 97 -6.72 -11.78 1.49
N PHE A 98 -6.23 -10.54 1.54
CA PHE A 98 -6.94 -9.44 2.19
C PHE A 98 -8.03 -8.80 1.33
N LEU A 99 -8.12 -9.10 0.03
CA LEU A 99 -9.09 -8.48 -0.87
C LEU A 99 -10.55 -8.74 -0.44
N PRO A 100 -10.99 -9.98 -0.13
CA PRO A 100 -12.36 -10.22 0.34
C PRO A 100 -12.69 -9.44 1.62
N TRP A 101 -11.75 -9.37 2.57
CA TRP A 101 -11.92 -8.62 3.81
C TRP A 101 -11.98 -7.10 3.58
N ALA A 102 -11.16 -6.59 2.68
CA ALA A 102 -11.19 -5.19 2.27
C ALA A 102 -12.51 -4.83 1.58
N VAL A 103 -13.05 -5.71 0.73
CA VAL A 103 -14.36 -5.55 0.08
C VAL A 103 -15.48 -5.54 1.13
N LEU A 104 -15.43 -6.41 2.14
CA LEU A 104 -16.40 -6.41 3.23
C LEU A 104 -16.37 -5.09 4.03
N LEU A 105 -15.19 -4.58 4.36
CA LEU A 105 -15.03 -3.30 5.06
C LEU A 105 -15.50 -2.12 4.19
N GLY A 106 -15.13 -2.09 2.91
CA GLY A 106 -15.63 -1.10 1.95
C GLY A 106 -17.16 -1.14 1.82
N GLY A 107 -17.74 -2.34 1.79
CA GLY A 107 -19.18 -2.56 1.78
C GLY A 107 -19.86 -2.03 3.04
N ALA A 108 -19.29 -2.27 4.22
CA ALA A 108 -19.81 -1.75 5.49
C ALA A 108 -19.81 -0.21 5.52
N VAL A 109 -18.74 0.43 5.03
CA VAL A 109 -18.66 1.89 4.89
C VAL A 109 -19.73 2.40 3.91
N MET A 110 -19.84 1.76 2.74
CA MET A 110 -20.83 2.09 1.72
C MET A 110 -22.26 2.03 2.27
N VAL A 111 -22.63 0.95 2.97
CA VAL A 111 -23.94 0.77 3.60
C VAL A 111 -24.19 1.85 4.65
N THR A 112 -23.21 2.12 5.52
CA THR A 112 -23.32 3.14 6.57
C THR A 112 -23.58 4.52 5.97
N ILE A 113 -22.82 4.92 4.94
CA ILE A 113 -23.03 6.21 4.28
C ILE A 113 -24.39 6.26 3.56
N SER A 114 -24.79 5.16 2.91
CA SER A 114 -26.10 5.06 2.24
C SER A 114 -27.26 5.24 3.22
N MET A 115 -27.18 4.61 4.41
CA MET A 115 -28.17 4.81 5.48
C MET A 115 -28.21 6.27 5.95
N LEU A 116 -27.04 6.89 6.15
CA LEU A 116 -26.97 8.30 6.56
C LEU A 116 -27.56 9.27 5.51
N ILE A 117 -27.43 8.94 4.21
CA ILE A 117 -28.08 9.67 3.12
C ILE A 117 -29.60 9.46 3.17
N GLY A 118 -30.07 8.22 3.35
CA GLY A 118 -31.50 7.90 3.47
C GLY A 118 -32.19 8.60 4.64
N LEU A 119 -31.48 8.69 5.78
CA LEU A 119 -31.91 9.43 6.97
C LEU A 119 -31.81 10.96 6.82
N LYS A 120 -31.45 11.47 5.64
CA LYS A 120 -31.23 12.90 5.35
C LYS A 120 -30.20 13.58 6.27
N LYS A 121 -29.32 12.80 6.91
CA LYS A 121 -28.19 13.33 7.69
C LYS A 121 -27.05 13.82 6.78
N ILE A 122 -27.05 13.38 5.53
CA ILE A 122 -26.08 13.75 4.49
C ILE A 122 -26.85 14.18 3.24
N ILE A 123 -26.53 15.36 2.73
CA ILE A 123 -27.10 15.89 1.48
C ILE A 123 -26.04 15.72 0.38
N ILE A 124 -26.43 15.10 -0.74
CA ILE A 124 -25.60 14.99 -1.94
C ILE A 124 -26.03 16.09 -2.91
N PRO A 125 -25.10 16.87 -3.48
CA PRO A 125 -25.41 17.86 -4.50
C PRO A 125 -26.14 17.24 -5.71
N LYS A 126 -27.15 17.94 -6.25
CA LYS A 126 -27.97 17.45 -7.38
C LYS A 126 -27.17 17.12 -8.65
N ALA A 127 -25.99 17.73 -8.82
CA ALA A 127 -25.13 17.54 -9.99
C ALA A 127 -24.47 16.15 -10.08
N LEU A 128 -24.46 15.37 -8.98
CA LEU A 128 -23.84 14.05 -8.93
C LEU A 128 -24.90 12.96 -8.76
N SER A 129 -24.82 11.91 -9.59
CA SER A 129 -25.63 10.71 -9.36
C SER A 129 -25.24 10.10 -8.01
N LYS A 130 -26.25 9.81 -7.18
CA LYS A 130 -26.07 9.10 -5.90
C LYS A 130 -25.32 7.77 -6.10
N PHE A 131 -25.56 7.11 -7.23
CA PHE A 131 -24.90 5.85 -7.58
C PHE A 131 -23.38 6.03 -7.72
N PHE A 132 -22.92 7.05 -8.44
CA PHE A 132 -21.48 7.32 -8.61
C PHE A 132 -20.81 7.68 -7.29
N TYR A 133 -21.49 8.48 -6.45
CA TYR A 133 -20.97 8.85 -5.13
C TYR A 133 -20.76 7.62 -4.23
N ILE A 134 -21.76 6.75 -4.16
CA ILE A 134 -21.71 5.53 -3.35
C ILE A 134 -20.66 4.54 -3.89
N SER A 135 -20.57 4.40 -5.22
CA SER A 135 -19.57 3.54 -5.87
C SER A 135 -18.14 4.00 -5.60
N ALA A 136 -17.90 5.32 -5.63
CA ALA A 136 -16.59 5.87 -5.30
C ALA A 136 -16.24 5.65 -3.82
N ILE A 137 -17.20 5.81 -2.91
CA ILE A 137 -16.98 5.48 -1.49
C ILE A 137 -16.53 4.03 -1.34
N PHE A 138 -17.29 3.12 -1.95
CA PHE A 138 -16.97 1.70 -1.90
C PHE A 138 -15.56 1.41 -2.44
N LEU A 139 -15.22 1.94 -3.61
CA LEU A 139 -13.92 1.73 -4.24
C LEU A 139 -12.76 2.22 -3.37
N PHE A 140 -12.77 3.49 -2.96
CA PHE A 140 -11.67 4.07 -2.20
C PHE A 140 -11.53 3.41 -0.82
N SER A 141 -12.65 3.15 -0.14
CA SER A 141 -12.61 2.46 1.15
C SER A 141 -12.07 1.04 1.02
N THR A 142 -12.42 0.32 -0.05
CA THR A 142 -11.88 -1.03 -0.31
C THR A 142 -10.37 -0.98 -0.52
N VAL A 143 -9.87 -0.10 -1.40
CA VAL A 143 -8.43 0.02 -1.67
C VAL A 143 -7.66 0.41 -0.41
N TYR A 144 -8.16 1.40 0.34
CA TYR A 144 -7.55 1.82 1.60
C TYR A 144 -7.51 0.68 2.62
N SER A 145 -8.63 -0.04 2.78
CA SER A 145 -8.73 -1.17 3.72
C SER A 145 -7.79 -2.31 3.36
N TYR A 146 -7.57 -2.58 2.06
CA TYR A 146 -6.60 -3.59 1.64
C TYR A 146 -5.19 -3.25 2.13
N GLY A 147 -4.72 -2.02 1.88
CA GLY A 147 -3.44 -1.55 2.41
C GLY A 147 -3.40 -1.61 3.94
N LEU A 148 -4.44 -1.12 4.62
CA LEU A 148 -4.49 -1.11 6.07
C LEU A 148 -4.40 -2.53 6.68
N LEU A 149 -5.08 -3.51 6.09
CA LEU A 149 -5.02 -4.91 6.56
C LEU A 149 -3.63 -5.51 6.37
N SER A 150 -2.99 -5.27 5.22
CA SER A 150 -1.61 -5.71 4.98
C SER A 150 -0.64 -5.07 5.99
N LEU A 151 -0.79 -3.78 6.26
CA LEU A 151 0.00 -3.09 7.28
C LEU A 151 -0.22 -3.68 8.68
N ILE A 152 -1.46 -3.91 9.10
CA ILE A 152 -1.77 -4.49 10.41
C ILE A 152 -1.13 -5.88 10.53
N ASN A 153 -1.16 -6.66 9.46
CA ASN A 153 -0.56 -7.99 9.45
C ASN A 153 0.95 -7.95 9.74
N ILE A 154 1.69 -6.98 9.17
CA ILE A 154 3.14 -6.91 9.37
C ILE A 154 3.57 -6.09 10.59
N PHE A 155 2.72 -5.20 11.10
CA PHE A 155 3.14 -4.14 12.03
C PHE A 155 3.69 -4.70 13.34
N ASN A 156 4.98 -4.49 13.60
CA ASN A 156 5.75 -5.07 14.70
C ASN A 156 5.67 -6.61 14.80
N ALA A 157 5.19 -7.29 13.75
CA ALA A 157 5.33 -8.72 13.62
C ALA A 157 6.80 -9.02 13.32
N ARG A 158 7.46 -9.83 14.16
CA ARG A 158 8.87 -10.25 13.98
C ARG A 158 9.10 -11.71 14.32
N GLN A 159 8.02 -12.47 14.52
CA GLN A 159 8.11 -13.89 14.83
C GLN A 159 8.51 -14.65 13.57
N VAL A 160 9.67 -15.32 13.63
CA VAL A 160 10.19 -16.12 12.52
C VAL A 160 9.51 -17.48 12.52
N VAL A 161 8.96 -17.89 11.37
CA VAL A 161 8.33 -19.20 11.19
C VAL A 161 9.34 -20.20 10.65
N LYS A 162 9.98 -19.85 9.54
CA LYS A 162 10.95 -20.71 8.84
C LYS A 162 11.80 -19.91 7.85
N TRP A 163 12.81 -20.57 7.31
CA TRP A 163 13.54 -20.12 6.13
C TRP A 163 12.96 -20.79 4.89
N GLU A 164 12.81 -20.04 3.81
CA GLU A 164 12.43 -20.54 2.49
C GLU A 164 13.60 -20.37 1.54
N ARG A 165 13.86 -21.41 0.75
CA ARG A 165 14.91 -21.41 -0.27
C ARG A 165 14.33 -20.93 -1.59
N ALA A 166 15.12 -20.11 -2.29
CA ALA A 166 14.81 -19.66 -3.62
C ALA A 166 16.05 -19.74 -4.51
N GLU A 167 15.84 -20.23 -5.73
CA GLU A 167 16.78 -20.06 -6.82
C GLU A 167 16.62 -18.64 -7.36
N VAL A 168 17.72 -17.89 -7.41
CA VAL A 168 17.71 -16.50 -7.83
C VAL A 168 18.38 -16.40 -9.18
N GLY A 169 17.58 -16.03 -10.18
CA GLY A 169 18.03 -15.78 -11.54
C GLY A 169 18.69 -14.41 -11.67
N LEU A 170 19.30 -14.18 -12.84
CA LEU A 170 19.97 -12.93 -13.19
C LEU A 170 19.14 -11.69 -12.84
N PRO A 171 19.80 -10.60 -12.38
CA PRO A 171 19.12 -9.33 -12.20
C PRO A 171 18.49 -8.87 -13.51
N SER A 172 17.22 -8.46 -13.44
CA SER A 172 16.54 -7.84 -14.57
C SER A 172 17.30 -6.56 -14.96
N TRP A 173 17.66 -6.43 -16.24
CA TRP A 173 18.43 -5.30 -16.79
C TRP A 173 17.67 -3.97 -16.77
N VAL A 174 16.43 -3.95 -16.27
CA VAL A 174 15.70 -2.70 -16.05
C VAL A 174 16.26 -2.05 -14.79
N ILE A 175 17.36 -1.32 -14.97
CA ILE A 175 17.88 -0.36 -14.00
C ILE A 175 16.82 0.73 -13.84
N THR A 176 15.88 0.55 -12.91
CA THR A 176 15.13 1.68 -12.36
C THR A 176 16.04 2.43 -11.40
N PHE A 177 15.70 3.69 -11.11
CA PHE A 177 16.33 4.42 -10.00
C PHE A 177 16.08 3.62 -8.72
N GLY A 178 17.05 2.79 -8.32
CA GLY A 178 16.94 1.97 -7.14
C GLY A 178 17.54 0.58 -7.12
N GLY A 179 18.09 0.08 -8.22
CA GLY A 179 18.92 -1.11 -8.22
C GLY A 179 18.34 -2.29 -8.99
N ASN A 180 19.01 -3.43 -8.86
CA ASN A 180 18.76 -4.63 -9.64
C ASN A 180 17.69 -5.52 -8.97
N TYR A 181 16.55 -5.72 -9.65
CA TYR A 181 15.53 -6.69 -9.23
C TYR A 181 15.93 -8.10 -9.65
N ASN A 182 15.81 -9.07 -8.76
CA ASN A 182 16.00 -10.48 -9.09
C ASN A 182 14.66 -11.23 -9.01
N ASP A 183 14.45 -12.14 -9.96
CA ASP A 183 13.38 -13.13 -9.88
C ASP A 183 13.84 -14.26 -8.94
N ALA A 184 13.22 -14.36 -7.76
CA ALA A 184 13.42 -15.42 -6.80
C ALA A 184 12.34 -16.50 -7.01
N ILE A 185 12.75 -17.69 -7.44
CA ILE A 185 11.89 -18.85 -7.64
C ILE A 185 11.98 -19.73 -6.40
N PHE A 186 10.95 -19.71 -5.56
CA PHE A 186 10.95 -20.46 -4.31
C PHE A 186 10.71 -21.96 -4.53
N GLU A 187 11.47 -22.79 -3.81
CA GLU A 187 11.27 -24.25 -3.81
C GLU A 187 9.84 -24.61 -3.34
N ASN A 188 9.33 -23.88 -2.35
CA ASN A 188 7.94 -23.96 -1.95
C ASN A 188 7.06 -23.24 -2.98
N ARG A 189 6.38 -24.05 -3.82
CA ARG A 189 5.50 -23.60 -4.90
C ARG A 189 4.39 -22.65 -4.48
N GLU A 190 3.99 -22.65 -3.22
CA GLU A 190 2.96 -21.72 -2.75
C GLU A 190 3.46 -20.27 -2.70
N TRP A 191 4.77 -20.03 -2.56
CA TRP A 191 5.35 -18.70 -2.70
C TRP A 191 5.55 -18.29 -4.16
N GLY A 192 5.71 -19.27 -5.06
CA GLY A 192 5.87 -19.03 -6.50
C GLY A 192 7.15 -18.28 -6.84
N THR A 193 7.07 -17.46 -7.89
CA THR A 193 8.15 -16.55 -8.30
C THR A 193 7.88 -15.15 -7.75
N ARG A 194 8.87 -14.54 -7.10
CA ARG A 194 8.75 -13.20 -6.51
C ARG A 194 9.83 -12.26 -7.01
N TRP A 195 9.45 -11.01 -7.23
CA TRP A 195 10.39 -9.93 -7.48
C TRP A 195 10.99 -9.46 -6.15
N MET A 196 12.30 -9.65 -6.02
CA MET A 196 13.02 -9.38 -4.79
C MET A 196 14.26 -8.51 -5.04
N ASN A 197 14.52 -7.61 -4.12
CA ASN A 197 15.70 -6.77 -4.08
C ASN A 197 16.71 -7.41 -3.13
N LEU A 198 17.47 -8.39 -3.63
CA LEU A 198 18.47 -9.14 -2.86
C LEU A 198 19.86 -8.54 -3.12
N PHE A 199 20.11 -7.35 -2.56
CA PHE A 199 21.32 -6.57 -2.84
C PHE A 199 22.61 -7.19 -2.29
N PHE A 200 22.49 -8.16 -1.37
CA PHE A 200 23.62 -8.88 -0.77
C PHE A 200 24.19 -10.00 -1.67
N LEU A 201 23.50 -10.37 -2.76
CA LEU A 201 23.93 -11.49 -3.60
C LEU A 201 25.24 -11.17 -4.34
N LYS A 202 26.17 -12.11 -4.29
CA LYS A 202 27.42 -12.08 -5.03
C LYS A 202 27.33 -13.03 -6.21
N TRP A 203 27.46 -12.48 -7.40
CA TRP A 203 27.44 -13.23 -8.64
C TRP A 203 28.85 -13.70 -9.01
N GLU A 204 29.03 -14.99 -9.22
CA GLU A 204 30.28 -15.57 -9.68
C GLU A 204 30.22 -15.88 -11.20
N GLY A 205 31.39 -15.87 -11.87
CA GLY A 205 31.52 -16.23 -13.29
C GLY A 205 31.26 -15.12 -14.31
N ASP A 206 31.38 -15.48 -15.59
CA ASP A 206 31.11 -14.58 -16.72
C ASP A 206 29.61 -14.48 -17.02
N PHE A 207 29.16 -13.34 -17.52
CA PHE A 207 27.75 -13.13 -17.88
C PHE A 207 27.35 -14.00 -19.09
N PRO A 208 26.20 -14.71 -19.08
CA PRO A 208 25.21 -14.79 -17.99
C PRO A 208 25.68 -15.65 -16.81
N HIS A 209 25.59 -15.10 -15.60
CA HIS A 209 25.92 -15.80 -14.36
C HIS A 209 25.04 -17.04 -14.17
N PRO A 210 25.57 -18.14 -13.61
CA PRO A 210 24.76 -19.22 -13.12
C PRO A 210 23.80 -18.73 -12.01
N PRO A 211 22.62 -19.34 -11.88
CA PRO A 211 21.72 -19.03 -10.78
C PRO A 211 22.40 -19.32 -9.44
N THR A 212 22.08 -18.50 -8.43
CA THR A 212 22.54 -18.67 -7.04
C THR A 212 21.35 -19.01 -6.15
N THR A 213 21.59 -19.57 -4.97
CA THR A 213 20.53 -19.89 -4.02
C THR A 213 20.52 -18.87 -2.88
N ALA A 214 19.32 -18.46 -2.47
CA ALA A 214 19.11 -17.63 -1.30
C ALA A 214 18.14 -18.30 -0.32
N GLU A 215 18.38 -18.09 0.97
CA GLU A 215 17.43 -18.37 2.03
C GLU A 215 16.84 -17.07 2.56
N ILE A 216 15.52 -16.99 2.65
CA ILE A 216 14.78 -15.81 3.11
C ILE A 216 13.89 -16.21 4.27
N LYS A 217 13.87 -15.41 5.35
CA LYS A 217 12.97 -15.65 6.47
C LYS A 217 11.52 -15.35 6.11
N VAL A 218 10.66 -16.26 6.54
CA VAL A 218 9.23 -16.07 6.60
C VAL A 218 8.84 -15.65 8.00
N PHE A 219 8.04 -14.59 8.09
CA PHE A 219 7.51 -14.06 9.33
C PHE A 219 6.03 -14.41 9.49
N GLU A 220 5.60 -14.63 10.72
CA GLU A 220 4.20 -14.76 11.09
C GLU A 220 3.59 -13.38 11.27
N GLY A 221 2.55 -13.06 10.49
CA GLY A 221 1.83 -11.79 10.63
C GLY A 221 0.74 -11.84 11.69
N ASN A 222 0.39 -10.68 12.24
CA ASN A 222 -0.61 -10.50 13.30
C ASN A 222 -2.04 -10.94 12.91
N LEU A 223 -2.33 -11.02 11.62
CA LEU A 223 -3.63 -11.50 11.10
C LEU A 223 -3.54 -12.96 10.60
N GLY A 224 -2.50 -13.69 11.02
CA GLY A 224 -2.27 -15.08 10.69
C GLY A 224 -1.74 -15.31 9.27
N GLN A 225 -1.36 -14.25 8.55
CA GLN A 225 -0.77 -14.38 7.22
C GLN A 225 0.74 -14.27 7.27
N HIS A 226 1.40 -15.30 6.78
CA HIS A 226 2.84 -15.29 6.62
C HIS A 226 3.26 -14.30 5.55
N TYR A 227 4.41 -13.66 5.77
CA TYR A 227 4.94 -12.68 4.84
C TYR A 227 6.47 -12.72 4.74
N MET A 228 6.97 -12.17 3.64
CA MET A 228 8.36 -11.81 3.42
C MET A 228 8.42 -10.33 3.00
N LEU A 229 9.56 -9.70 3.22
CA LEU A 229 9.80 -8.37 2.67
C LEU A 229 10.38 -8.51 1.26
N LYS A 230 10.22 -7.48 0.43
CA LYS A 230 10.82 -7.45 -0.90
C LYS A 230 12.32 -7.15 -0.88
N THR A 231 12.75 -6.31 0.06
CA THR A 231 14.09 -5.71 0.06
C THR A 231 14.94 -6.21 1.20
N TYR A 232 16.16 -6.64 0.87
CA TYR A 232 17.18 -7.11 1.79
C TYR A 232 18.55 -6.56 1.37
N ASP A 233 19.15 -5.74 2.23
CA ASP A 233 20.50 -5.22 2.03
C ASP A 233 21.59 -6.10 2.69
N GLU A 234 22.87 -5.68 2.60
CA GLU A 234 23.98 -6.40 3.22
C GLU A 234 23.95 -6.40 4.75
N ASP A 235 23.25 -5.45 5.37
CA ASP A 235 23.10 -5.33 6.83
C ASP A 235 21.93 -6.19 7.34
N GLU A 236 21.00 -6.55 6.46
CA GLU A 236 19.86 -7.43 6.71
C GLU A 236 20.16 -8.93 6.52
N LYS A 237 21.45 -9.33 6.57
CA LYS A 237 21.91 -10.74 6.55
C LYS A 237 21.25 -11.64 7.59
N ASN A 238 20.70 -11.05 8.65
CA ASN A 238 19.95 -11.78 9.64
C ASN A 238 18.66 -12.35 9.07
N ASP A 239 18.05 -11.72 8.06
CA ASP A 239 16.71 -12.05 7.56
C ASP A 239 16.70 -12.59 6.12
N ALA A 240 17.81 -12.45 5.38
CA ALA A 240 18.06 -13.17 4.13
C ALA A 240 19.56 -13.46 3.96
N ARG A 241 19.93 -14.58 3.33
CA ARG A 241 21.34 -14.96 3.11
C ARG A 241 21.53 -15.74 1.82
N GLN A 242 22.69 -15.56 1.19
CA GLN A 242 23.13 -16.44 0.13
C GLN A 242 23.59 -17.75 0.74
N ILE A 243 23.11 -18.85 0.18
CA ILE A 243 23.59 -20.20 0.47
C ILE A 243 24.04 -20.74 -0.88
N ASP A 244 25.25 -21.26 -0.97
CA ASP A 244 25.96 -21.60 -2.22
C ASP A 244 26.83 -20.45 -2.81
#